data_AF-A0A2W7MMI3-F1
#
_entry.id   AF-A0A2W7MMI3-F1
#
_cell.length_a   1.000
_cell.length_b   1.000
_cell.length_c   1.000
_cell.angle_alpha   90.00
_cell.angle_beta   90.00
_cell.angle_gamma   90.00
#
_symmetry.space_group_name_H-M   'P 1'
#
loop_
_entity.id
_entity.type
_entity.pdbx_description
1 polymer ?
#
loop_
_entity_poly.entity_id
_entity_poly.type
_entity_poly.pdbx_seq_one_letter_code
_entity_poly.pdbx_strand_id
1 'polypeptide(L)'
;MANWTAEKNAICFYELKDYIKYLSTLDAGTVTNEKISYINRLINNYPLLKEHGNASTIVQHMDYLYALSLGEKGTRTEKDKCYFGILNNPNKYVSDGTLEEVGEDLEEMNEQTEIDIAEQETEDISLSDNQVDSLLSFIGYGNLSEANIAFFGNEGGLGGKTPKENIDLLTNLYKKYPNQYLDGKWEDGYWNVEKWNSEESQEPVPNSPFLYLSSRIILALENQEKPIDTWFKTGDSYTRSIVRNFIATGGLYSNRPGIKTALFDWRPLPRSNQRSPIPYSNVDKKKYLDAFAFKNTPNNPYSEWVQKRIKVIKNTFNKFDIDILLSFGEVDTKKQLFKNIWENVEFEHIVLEPSNKEIHISKSKVGKNTTIILAKFLSYEHFGYAGARDLTKYIQNHLISKKNTSV
;
A
#
# COMPACT_ATOMS: atom_id res chain seq x y z
N MET A 1 21.56 21.51 10.72
CA MET A 1 22.04 20.11 10.77
C MET A 1 23.42 20.07 10.15
N ALA A 2 24.34 19.30 10.73
CA ALA A 2 25.71 19.19 10.26
C ALA A 2 25.76 18.65 8.80
N ASN A 3 26.81 18.98 8.03
CA ASN A 3 26.97 18.56 6.63
C ASN A 3 27.38 17.08 6.51
N TRP A 4 26.44 16.16 6.68
CA TRP A 4 26.71 14.72 6.58
C TRP A 4 27.26 14.33 5.21
N THR A 5 28.41 13.64 5.19
CA THR A 5 28.99 13.07 3.96
C THR A 5 28.19 11.85 3.48
N ALA A 6 28.28 11.52 2.19
CA ALA A 6 27.59 10.37 1.60
C ALA A 6 27.95 9.06 2.31
N GLU A 7 29.22 8.87 2.66
CA GLU A 7 29.74 7.70 3.39
C GLU A 7 29.09 7.53 4.76
N LYS A 8 28.95 8.63 5.50
CA LYS A 8 28.35 8.63 6.85
C LYS A 8 26.85 8.32 6.77
N ASN A 9 26.18 8.82 5.72
CA ASN A 9 24.79 8.50 5.46
C ASN A 9 24.62 7.02 5.13
N ALA A 10 25.48 6.45 4.29
CA ALA A 10 25.43 5.04 3.93
C ALA A 10 25.55 4.13 5.17
N ILE A 11 26.46 4.44 6.11
CA ILE A 11 26.58 3.73 7.39
C ILE A 11 25.27 3.84 8.20
N CYS A 12 24.73 5.04 8.36
CA CYS A 12 23.48 5.25 9.08
C CYS A 12 22.28 4.53 8.43
N PHE A 13 22.25 4.43 7.10
CA PHE A 13 21.22 3.69 6.38
C PHE A 13 21.35 2.18 6.52
N TYR A 14 22.56 1.65 6.39
CA TYR A 14 22.86 0.24 6.59
C TYR A 14 22.38 -0.22 7.98
N GLU A 15 22.63 0.60 8.99
CA GLU A 15 22.31 0.31 10.40
C GLU A 15 20.88 0.70 10.78
N LEU A 16 20.12 1.34 9.88
CA LEU A 16 18.77 1.82 10.16
C LEU A 16 17.83 0.66 10.53
N LYS A 17 17.98 -0.51 9.90
CA LYS A 17 17.16 -1.70 10.20
C LYS A 17 17.38 -2.18 11.65
N ASP A 18 18.62 -2.25 12.09
CA ASP A 18 18.97 -2.71 13.43
C ASP A 18 18.65 -1.64 14.48
N TYR A 19 18.78 -0.37 14.11
CA TYR A 19 18.31 0.74 14.93
C TYR A 19 16.79 0.67 15.16
N ILE A 20 15.99 0.45 14.11
CA ILE A 20 14.54 0.28 14.21
C ILE A 20 14.18 -0.91 15.11
N LYS A 21 14.86 -2.05 14.91
CA LYS A 21 14.67 -3.25 15.73
C LYS A 21 14.98 -2.94 17.19
N TYR A 22 16.08 -2.25 17.48
CA TYR A 22 16.44 -1.84 18.83
C TYR A 22 15.42 -0.88 19.43
N LEU A 23 14.93 0.12 18.69
CA LEU A 23 13.89 1.03 19.18
C LEU A 23 12.61 0.29 19.57
N SER A 24 12.27 -0.80 18.88
CA SER A 24 11.09 -1.60 19.19
C SER A 24 11.18 -2.38 20.50
N THR A 25 12.38 -2.54 21.07
CA THR A 25 12.59 -3.22 22.37
C THR A 25 12.63 -2.26 23.55
N LEU A 26 12.50 -0.94 23.32
CA LEU A 26 12.61 0.07 24.37
C LEU A 26 11.24 0.43 24.95
N ASP A 27 11.19 0.57 26.28
CA ASP A 27 10.05 1.18 26.96
C ASP A 27 10.00 2.68 26.70
N ALA A 28 8.80 3.24 26.59
CA ALA A 28 8.57 4.64 26.20
C ALA A 28 9.27 5.68 27.11
N GLY A 29 9.68 5.30 28.32
CA GLY A 29 10.35 6.18 29.30
C GLY A 29 11.88 6.19 29.27
N THR A 30 12.55 5.26 28.58
CA THR A 30 14.03 5.12 28.60
C THR A 30 14.71 5.49 27.28
N VAL A 31 13.92 5.92 26.30
CA VAL A 31 14.28 6.03 24.88
C VAL A 31 15.56 6.84 24.62
N THR A 32 15.77 7.96 25.32
CA THR A 32 16.89 8.87 24.99
C THR A 32 18.26 8.31 25.38
N ASN A 33 18.41 7.75 26.58
CA ASN A 33 19.70 7.21 27.05
C ASN A 33 20.07 5.92 26.30
N GLU A 34 19.06 5.10 26.01
CA GLU A 34 19.22 3.86 25.24
C GLU A 34 19.60 4.16 23.78
N LYS A 35 18.97 5.16 23.14
CA LYS A 35 19.41 5.65 21.82
C LYS A 35 20.88 6.08 21.82
N ILE A 36 21.32 6.84 22.82
CA ILE A 36 22.71 7.26 22.95
C ILE A 36 23.64 6.05 23.13
N SER A 37 23.23 5.05 23.92
CA SER A 37 23.99 3.80 24.11
C SER A 37 24.17 3.04 22.80
N TYR A 38 23.09 2.88 22.02
CA TYR A 38 23.18 2.28 20.68
C TYR A 38 24.11 3.05 19.77
N ILE A 39 23.98 4.38 19.73
CA ILE A 39 24.83 5.23 18.90
C ILE A 39 26.30 5.17 19.32
N ASN A 40 26.61 5.08 20.62
CA ASN A 40 27.99 4.91 21.06
C ASN A 40 28.59 3.56 20.59
N ARG A 41 27.80 2.49 20.58
CA ARG A 41 28.22 1.21 19.96
C ARG A 41 28.46 1.38 18.47
N LEU A 42 27.56 2.10 17.80
CA LEU A 42 27.68 2.39 16.38
C LEU A 42 28.94 3.20 16.05
N ILE A 43 29.25 4.25 16.83
CA ILE A 43 30.48 5.05 16.69
C ILE A 43 31.73 4.18 16.88
N ASN A 44 31.70 3.22 17.81
CA ASN A 44 32.83 2.31 18.03
C ASN A 44 33.05 1.37 16.83
N ASN A 45 31.96 0.91 16.21
CA ASN A 45 32.01 0.06 15.02
C ASN A 45 32.40 0.85 13.76
N TYR A 46 32.03 2.13 13.70
CA TYR A 46 32.27 3.02 12.57
C TYR A 46 32.90 4.34 13.04
N PRO A 47 34.22 4.38 13.28
CA PRO A 47 34.92 5.56 13.80
C PRO A 47 34.72 6.83 12.97
N LEU A 48 34.43 6.69 11.67
CA LEU A 48 34.11 7.79 10.75
C LEU A 48 32.92 8.66 11.25
N LEU A 49 31.98 8.07 12.00
CA LEU A 49 30.86 8.81 12.59
C LEU A 49 31.30 9.77 13.70
N LYS A 50 32.45 9.51 14.36
CA LYS A 50 32.97 10.32 15.49
C LYS A 50 33.37 11.73 15.07
N GLU A 51 33.76 11.90 13.81
CA GLU A 51 34.19 13.19 13.26
C GLU A 51 33.06 14.22 13.14
N HIS A 52 31.80 13.78 13.16
CA HIS A 52 30.65 14.60 12.75
C HIS A 52 29.78 15.14 13.89
N GLY A 53 30.13 14.80 15.13
CA GLY A 53 29.43 15.31 16.30
C GLY A 53 29.41 14.30 17.44
N ASN A 54 28.84 14.73 18.56
CA ASN A 54 28.56 13.84 19.68
C ASN A 54 27.41 12.86 19.32
N ALA A 55 27.26 11.81 20.12
CA ALA A 55 26.21 10.80 19.94
C ALA A 55 24.80 11.41 19.77
N SER A 56 24.50 12.54 20.42
CA SER A 56 23.22 13.24 20.26
C SER A 56 22.94 13.70 18.82
N THR A 57 23.96 14.17 18.10
CA THR A 57 23.81 14.61 16.71
C THR A 57 23.52 13.44 15.77
N ILE A 58 24.15 12.28 16.03
CA ILE A 58 23.92 11.06 15.25
C ILE A 58 22.55 10.45 15.60
N VAL A 59 22.10 10.50 16.86
CA VAL A 59 20.73 10.13 17.25
C VAL A 59 19.71 10.96 16.47
N GLN A 60 19.87 12.28 16.41
CA GLN A 60 18.95 13.16 15.67
C GLN A 60 18.93 12.83 14.17
N HIS A 61 20.07 12.45 13.60
CA HIS A 61 20.14 12.05 12.20
C HIS A 61 19.48 10.69 11.96
N MET A 62 19.75 9.67 12.79
CA MET A 62 19.09 8.37 12.71
C MET A 62 17.58 8.47 12.93
N ASP A 63 17.13 9.31 13.86
CA ASP A 63 15.71 9.62 14.06
C ASP A 63 15.11 10.32 12.83
N TYR A 64 15.86 11.18 12.17
CA TYR A 64 15.43 11.82 10.93
C TYR A 64 15.37 10.83 9.75
N LEU A 65 16.35 9.93 9.60
CA LEU A 65 16.32 8.86 8.60
C LEU A 65 15.20 7.85 8.86
N TYR A 66 14.94 7.54 10.13
CA TYR A 66 13.81 6.73 10.54
C TYR A 66 12.48 7.44 10.24
N ALA A 67 12.37 8.74 10.55
CA ALA A 67 11.22 9.54 10.19
C ALA A 67 11.02 9.60 8.66
N LEU A 68 12.10 9.72 7.87
CA LEU A 68 12.04 9.64 6.40
C LEU A 68 11.59 8.26 5.91
N SER A 69 12.13 7.16 6.46
CA SER A 69 11.74 5.79 6.07
C SER A 69 10.30 5.45 6.46
N LEU A 70 9.78 6.11 7.49
CA LEU A 70 8.37 6.08 7.88
C LEU A 70 7.48 7.08 7.12
N GLY A 71 8.05 7.95 6.27
CA GLY A 71 7.33 8.99 5.54
C GLY A 71 6.80 10.14 6.42
N GLU A 72 7.37 10.33 7.61
CA GLU A 72 7.06 11.40 8.56
C GLU A 72 7.75 12.74 8.22
N LYS A 73 8.71 12.72 7.29
CA LYS A 73 9.36 13.89 6.67
C LYS A 73 9.16 13.82 5.15
N GLY A 74 8.74 14.92 4.51
CA GLY A 74 8.44 14.94 3.07
C GLY A 74 9.68 15.20 2.21
N THR A 75 9.66 14.82 0.92
CA THR A 75 10.73 15.03 -0.09
C THR A 75 10.90 16.48 -0.57
N ARG A 76 10.54 17.46 0.27
CA ARG A 76 10.35 18.85 -0.16
C ARG A 76 11.65 19.65 -0.21
N THR A 77 12.70 19.20 0.46
CA THR A 77 14.01 19.82 0.37
C THR A 77 14.96 18.96 -0.47
N GLU A 78 15.92 19.60 -1.12
CA GLU A 78 17.00 18.94 -1.87
C GLU A 78 17.77 17.93 -1.02
N LYS A 79 17.83 18.20 0.30
CA LYS A 79 18.36 17.29 1.32
C LYS A 79 17.52 16.02 1.45
N ASP A 80 16.19 16.15 1.58
CA ASP A 80 15.31 14.98 1.66
C ASP A 80 15.47 14.08 0.40
N LYS A 81 15.60 14.68 -0.79
CA LYS A 81 15.83 13.94 -2.05
C LYS A 81 17.16 13.17 -2.05
N CYS A 82 18.24 13.77 -1.59
CA CYS A 82 19.56 13.14 -1.48
C CYS A 82 19.52 11.93 -0.52
N TYR A 83 18.92 12.09 0.67
CA TYR A 83 18.77 11.00 1.63
C TYR A 83 17.85 9.86 1.11
N PHE A 84 16.81 10.20 0.34
CA PHE A 84 15.95 9.21 -0.29
C PHE A 84 16.62 8.43 -1.44
N GLY A 85 17.50 9.06 -2.22
CA GLY A 85 18.30 8.39 -3.25
C GLY A 85 19.16 7.26 -2.66
N ILE A 86 19.76 7.52 -1.49
CA ILE A 86 20.58 6.54 -0.76
C ILE A 86 19.71 5.45 -0.09
N LEU A 87 18.52 5.79 0.44
CA LEU A 87 17.54 4.82 0.98
C LEU A 87 17.13 3.75 -0.03
N ASN A 88 16.98 4.13 -1.30
CA ASN A 88 16.51 3.24 -2.34
C ASN A 88 17.61 2.36 -2.94
N ASN A 89 18.90 2.65 -2.68
CA ASN A 89 20.02 1.86 -3.21
C ASN A 89 21.26 1.85 -2.30
N PRO A 90 21.17 1.30 -1.07
CA PRO A 90 22.24 1.39 -0.08
C PRO A 90 23.53 0.63 -0.46
N ASN A 91 23.42 -0.41 -1.29
CA ASN A 91 24.56 -1.28 -1.64
C ASN A 91 25.52 -0.66 -2.68
N LYS A 92 25.04 0.26 -3.53
CA LYS A 92 25.86 0.95 -4.55
C LYS A 92 26.97 1.81 -3.94
N TYR A 93 26.79 2.24 -2.70
CA TYR A 93 27.71 3.15 -2.00
C TYR A 93 28.70 2.45 -1.06
N VAL A 94 28.61 1.11 -0.94
CA VAL A 94 29.39 0.33 0.03
C VAL A 94 30.40 -0.60 -0.67
N SER A 95 30.22 -0.93 -1.96
CA SER A 95 31.04 -1.96 -2.62
C SER A 95 32.39 -1.50 -3.19
N ASP A 96 32.57 -0.22 -3.55
CA ASP A 96 33.64 0.13 -4.50
C ASP A 96 34.78 1.01 -3.95
N GLY A 97 34.93 1.11 -2.62
CA GLY A 97 36.20 1.53 -1.97
C GLY A 97 36.84 2.87 -2.38
N THR A 98 36.22 3.65 -3.25
CA THR A 98 36.66 4.95 -3.77
C THR A 98 35.40 5.75 -4.12
N LEU A 99 35.16 6.81 -3.35
CA LEU A 99 34.02 7.71 -3.51
C LEU A 99 34.55 9.11 -3.86
N GLU A 100 34.86 9.34 -5.13
CA GLU A 100 35.05 10.68 -5.68
C GLU A 100 33.91 11.03 -6.65
N GLU A 101 33.40 12.26 -6.48
CA GLU A 101 32.55 13.05 -7.38
C GLU A 101 31.09 12.59 -7.66
N VAL A 102 30.19 12.86 -6.69
CA VAL A 102 28.72 12.76 -6.84
C VAL A 102 28.11 14.10 -7.31
N GLY A 103 28.79 14.81 -8.20
CA GLY A 103 28.43 16.18 -8.59
C GLY A 103 27.50 16.29 -9.80
N GLU A 104 27.69 15.46 -10.83
CA GLU A 104 27.18 15.78 -12.17
C GLU A 104 26.22 14.72 -12.78
N ASP A 105 26.11 13.52 -12.21
CA ASP A 105 25.33 12.40 -12.83
C ASP A 105 23.87 12.24 -12.33
N LEU A 106 23.28 13.28 -11.73
CA LEU A 106 21.90 13.18 -11.20
C LEU A 106 20.81 13.18 -12.29
N GLU A 107 21.09 13.64 -13.51
CA GLU A 107 20.12 13.63 -14.61
C GLU A 107 20.11 12.32 -15.42
N GLU A 108 21.24 11.64 -15.58
CA GLU A 108 21.31 10.33 -16.27
C GLU A 108 20.82 9.15 -15.37
N MET A 109 20.84 9.30 -14.05
CA MET A 109 20.42 8.24 -13.11
C MET A 109 18.92 7.91 -13.09
N ASN A 110 18.05 8.75 -13.68
CA ASN A 110 16.62 8.46 -13.79
C ASN A 110 16.28 7.47 -14.92
N GLU A 111 17.17 7.27 -15.89
CA GLU A 111 16.97 6.27 -16.95
C GLU A 111 17.72 4.96 -16.66
N GLN A 112 18.85 5.00 -15.95
CA GLN A 112 19.68 3.81 -15.70
C GLN A 112 19.27 2.97 -14.46
N THR A 113 18.27 3.40 -13.69
CA THR A 113 17.76 2.65 -12.51
C THR A 113 16.90 1.43 -12.86
N GLU A 114 16.87 1.01 -14.13
CA GLU A 114 16.18 -0.21 -14.59
C GLU A 114 16.95 -1.52 -14.40
N ILE A 115 18.26 -1.53 -14.06
CA ILE A 115 19.06 -2.75 -14.26
C ILE A 115 19.53 -3.51 -13.01
N ASP A 116 19.71 -2.92 -11.83
CA ASP A 116 20.27 -3.70 -10.70
C ASP A 116 19.32 -3.83 -9.50
N ILE A 117 18.34 -4.73 -9.63
CA ILE A 117 17.72 -5.39 -8.46
C ILE A 117 18.37 -6.77 -8.38
N ALA A 118 19.13 -6.97 -7.30
CA ALA A 118 19.75 -8.25 -6.94
C ALA A 118 18.78 -9.41 -7.19
N GLU A 119 19.24 -10.39 -7.98
CA GLU A 119 18.59 -11.67 -8.25
C GLU A 119 18.34 -12.41 -6.92
N GLN A 120 17.23 -12.10 -6.26
CA GLN A 120 16.55 -13.12 -5.47
C GLN A 120 16.10 -14.16 -6.48
N GLU A 121 16.58 -15.39 -6.34
CA GLU A 121 16.08 -16.57 -7.05
C GLU A 121 14.56 -16.52 -7.03
N THR A 122 13.98 -16.08 -8.15
CA THR A 122 12.54 -16.09 -8.30
C THR A 122 12.21 -17.55 -8.56
N GLU A 123 11.50 -18.18 -7.62
CA GLU A 123 10.89 -19.47 -7.91
C GLU A 123 10.15 -19.33 -9.24
N ASP A 124 10.51 -20.18 -10.20
CA ASP A 124 9.90 -20.20 -11.52
C ASP A 124 8.47 -20.75 -11.37
N ILE A 125 7.49 -19.85 -11.18
CA ILE A 125 6.09 -20.21 -10.99
C ILE A 125 5.36 -20.14 -12.33
N SER A 126 5.08 -21.29 -12.95
CA SER A 126 4.19 -21.34 -14.11
C SER A 126 2.74 -21.52 -13.67
N LEU A 127 1.85 -20.63 -14.12
CA LEU A 127 0.41 -20.70 -13.84
C LEU A 127 -0.31 -21.60 -14.84
N SER A 128 -1.11 -22.57 -14.38
CA SER A 128 -2.05 -23.32 -15.24
C SER A 128 -3.28 -22.48 -15.60
N ASP A 129 -3.98 -22.84 -16.68
CA ASP A 129 -5.19 -22.15 -17.13
C ASP A 129 -6.27 -22.08 -16.04
N ASN A 130 -6.46 -23.18 -15.29
CA ASN A 130 -7.39 -23.20 -14.16
C ASN A 130 -6.98 -22.24 -13.04
N GLN A 131 -5.67 -22.10 -12.77
CA GLN A 131 -5.18 -21.13 -11.78
C GLN A 131 -5.40 -19.70 -12.27
N VAL A 132 -5.07 -19.42 -13.53
CA VAL A 132 -5.34 -18.11 -14.16
C VAL A 132 -6.82 -17.77 -14.08
N ASP A 133 -7.70 -18.69 -14.44
CA ASP A 133 -9.14 -18.47 -14.41
C ASP A 133 -9.67 -18.20 -13.01
N SER A 134 -9.19 -18.95 -12.02
CA SER A 134 -9.51 -18.73 -10.61
C SER A 134 -9.05 -17.34 -10.14
N LEU A 135 -7.78 -16.99 -10.39
CA LEU A 135 -7.23 -15.68 -10.01
C LEU A 135 -7.99 -14.52 -10.67
N LEU A 136 -8.35 -14.68 -11.95
CA LEU A 136 -9.16 -13.69 -12.67
C LEU A 136 -10.58 -13.56 -12.13
N SER A 137 -11.13 -14.61 -11.52
CA SER A 137 -12.48 -14.61 -10.95
C SER A 137 -12.50 -14.17 -9.48
N PHE A 138 -11.35 -14.17 -8.80
CA PHE A 138 -11.28 -13.73 -7.42
C PHE A 138 -11.53 -12.21 -7.31
N ILE A 139 -12.57 -11.83 -6.60
CA ILE A 139 -12.98 -10.43 -6.41
C ILE A 139 -12.09 -9.77 -5.35
N GLY A 140 -11.89 -10.47 -4.23
CA GLY A 140 -11.15 -9.96 -3.08
C GLY A 140 -11.71 -10.49 -1.76
N TYR A 141 -11.56 -9.71 -0.70
CA TYR A 141 -11.84 -10.11 0.68
C TYR A 141 -12.90 -9.22 1.32
N GLY A 142 -13.62 -9.74 2.32
CA GLY A 142 -14.66 -9.01 3.04
C GLY A 142 -16.07 -9.48 2.70
N ASN A 143 -17.03 -9.17 3.58
CA ASN A 143 -18.44 -9.48 3.35
C ASN A 143 -19.06 -8.50 2.34
N LEU A 144 -18.96 -8.83 1.05
CA LEU A 144 -19.41 -7.95 -0.05
C LEU A 144 -20.88 -7.55 0.05
N SER A 145 -21.75 -8.44 0.56
CA SER A 145 -23.20 -8.14 0.66
C SER A 145 -23.56 -7.13 1.73
N GLU A 146 -22.66 -6.89 2.70
CA GLU A 146 -22.87 -5.93 3.79
C GLU A 146 -21.88 -4.76 3.74
N ALA A 147 -20.93 -4.76 2.81
CA ALA A 147 -19.85 -3.77 2.77
C ALA A 147 -20.39 -2.36 2.52
N ASN A 148 -20.10 -1.44 3.43
CA ASN A 148 -20.39 -0.01 3.25
C ASN A 148 -19.32 0.65 2.38
N ILE A 149 -18.05 0.26 2.56
CA ILE A 149 -16.89 0.84 1.87
C ILE A 149 -16.06 -0.27 1.24
N ALA A 150 -15.87 -0.21 -0.07
CA ALA A 150 -14.92 -1.04 -0.79
C ALA A 150 -13.61 -0.25 -1.00
N PHE A 151 -12.48 -0.85 -0.63
CA PHE A 151 -11.15 -0.35 -0.95
C PHE A 151 -10.62 -1.09 -2.17
N PHE A 152 -10.26 -0.35 -3.21
CA PHE A 152 -9.83 -0.88 -4.49
C PHE A 152 -8.38 -0.53 -4.74
N GLY A 153 -7.53 -1.55 -4.68
CA GLY A 153 -6.09 -1.44 -4.83
C GLY A 153 -5.61 -1.90 -6.20
N ASN A 154 -4.28 -1.83 -6.35
CA ASN A 154 -3.56 -2.47 -7.44
C ASN A 154 -2.92 -3.80 -7.03
N GLU A 155 -2.82 -4.09 -5.71
CA GLU A 155 -2.42 -5.35 -5.07
C GLU A 155 -2.79 -5.31 -3.56
N GLY A 156 -3.33 -6.40 -2.99
CA GLY A 156 -3.51 -6.60 -1.54
C GLY A 156 -2.23 -6.96 -0.78
N GLY A 157 -1.15 -7.27 -1.50
CA GLY A 157 0.07 -7.87 -0.95
C GLY A 157 -0.12 -9.37 -0.65
N LEU A 158 0.94 -10.06 -0.23
CA LEU A 158 0.89 -11.51 0.04
C LEU A 158 0.61 -11.87 1.51
N GLY A 159 0.64 -10.88 2.39
CA GLY A 159 0.35 -11.10 3.82
C GLY A 159 1.40 -11.88 4.61
N GLY A 160 2.63 -12.00 4.10
CA GLY A 160 3.69 -12.80 4.72
C GLY A 160 3.97 -14.11 3.98
N LYS A 161 2.99 -14.60 3.22
CA LYS A 161 3.09 -15.79 2.36
C LYS A 161 3.92 -15.55 1.11
N THR A 162 4.42 -16.63 0.53
CA THR A 162 5.01 -16.66 -0.81
C THR A 162 3.94 -16.46 -1.90
N PRO A 163 4.34 -16.11 -3.13
CA PRO A 163 3.40 -16.05 -4.26
C PRO A 163 2.70 -17.40 -4.50
N LYS A 164 3.44 -18.51 -4.39
CA LYS A 164 2.92 -19.87 -4.57
C LYS A 164 1.84 -20.22 -3.55
N GLU A 165 2.09 -19.96 -2.26
CA GLU A 165 1.09 -20.19 -1.21
C GLU A 165 -0.18 -19.34 -1.41
N ASN A 166 -0.06 -18.12 -1.92
CA ASN A 166 -1.22 -17.31 -2.25
C ASN A 166 -2.01 -17.87 -3.44
N ILE A 167 -1.31 -18.37 -4.48
CA ILE A 167 -1.98 -19.03 -5.60
C ILE A 167 -2.74 -20.25 -5.09
N ASP A 168 -2.09 -21.12 -4.32
CA ASP A 168 -2.70 -22.34 -3.80
C ASP A 168 -3.88 -22.02 -2.88
N LEU A 169 -3.78 -20.97 -2.05
CA LEU A 169 -4.88 -20.48 -1.25
C LEU A 169 -6.05 -20.05 -2.16
N LEU A 170 -5.83 -19.07 -3.03
CA LEU A 170 -6.90 -18.46 -3.84
C LEU A 170 -7.57 -19.48 -4.75
N THR A 171 -6.80 -20.42 -5.30
CA THR A 171 -7.28 -21.44 -6.26
C THR A 171 -8.01 -22.61 -5.59
N ASN A 172 -7.95 -22.70 -4.26
CA ASN A 172 -8.72 -23.65 -3.47
C ASN A 172 -9.87 -22.99 -2.68
N LEU A 173 -9.87 -21.67 -2.52
CA LEU A 173 -10.90 -20.94 -1.78
C LEU A 173 -12.30 -21.18 -2.34
N TYR A 174 -12.50 -21.09 -3.66
CA TYR A 174 -13.84 -21.25 -4.23
C TYR A 174 -14.42 -22.63 -3.87
N LYS A 175 -13.62 -23.70 -3.98
CA LYS A 175 -14.02 -25.07 -3.64
C LYS A 175 -14.50 -25.21 -2.19
N LYS A 176 -13.99 -24.39 -1.27
CA LYS A 176 -14.31 -24.44 0.16
C LYS A 176 -15.58 -23.66 0.51
N TYR A 177 -15.93 -22.63 -0.26
CA TYR A 177 -17.02 -21.69 0.08
C TYR A 177 -17.98 -21.43 -1.09
N PRO A 178 -18.84 -22.40 -1.47
CA PRO A 178 -19.77 -22.25 -2.59
C PRO A 178 -20.85 -21.18 -2.36
N ASN A 179 -21.05 -20.74 -1.12
CA ASN A 179 -21.94 -19.63 -0.78
C ASN A 179 -21.33 -18.24 -1.03
N GLN A 180 -20.05 -18.16 -1.42
CA GLN A 180 -19.32 -16.92 -1.68
C GLN A 180 -19.05 -16.73 -3.18
N TYR A 181 -20.00 -17.13 -4.01
CA TYR A 181 -19.96 -17.01 -5.46
C TYR A 181 -20.88 -15.90 -5.94
N LEU A 182 -20.45 -15.19 -6.97
CA LEU A 182 -21.27 -14.24 -7.68
C LEU A 182 -22.26 -15.02 -8.55
N ASP A 183 -23.55 -14.76 -8.35
CA ASP A 183 -24.64 -15.44 -9.09
C ASP A 183 -24.58 -16.98 -9.07
N GLY A 184 -23.99 -17.55 -8.02
CA GLY A 184 -23.92 -19.01 -7.81
C GLY A 184 -22.85 -19.73 -8.63
N LYS A 185 -21.96 -19.02 -9.35
CA LYS A 185 -20.84 -19.58 -10.10
C LYS A 185 -19.53 -18.88 -9.76
N TRP A 186 -18.49 -19.64 -9.45
CA TRP A 186 -17.21 -19.04 -9.05
C TRP A 186 -16.51 -18.35 -10.24
N GLU A 187 -16.75 -18.82 -11.47
CA GLU A 187 -16.19 -18.27 -12.71
C GLU A 187 -16.71 -16.86 -13.01
N ASP A 188 -17.91 -16.53 -12.53
CA ASP A 188 -18.48 -15.18 -12.63
C ASP A 188 -17.97 -14.26 -11.52
N GLY A 189 -17.40 -14.82 -10.46
CA GLY A 189 -16.71 -14.12 -9.39
C GLY A 189 -16.81 -14.86 -8.06
N TYR A 190 -15.79 -14.78 -7.21
CA TYR A 190 -15.89 -15.26 -5.82
C TYR A 190 -15.05 -14.40 -4.87
N TRP A 191 -15.39 -14.41 -3.58
CA TRP A 191 -14.68 -13.65 -2.55
C TRP A 191 -14.43 -14.51 -1.31
N ASN A 192 -13.69 -13.96 -0.35
CA ASN A 192 -13.50 -14.60 0.94
C ASN A 192 -13.84 -13.67 2.11
N VAL A 193 -14.71 -14.12 3.01
CA VAL A 193 -15.04 -13.43 4.27
C VAL A 193 -14.16 -13.86 5.44
N GLU A 194 -13.41 -14.95 5.30
CA GLU A 194 -12.50 -15.40 6.36
C GLU A 194 -11.21 -14.58 6.41
N LYS A 195 -10.61 -14.53 7.60
CA LYS A 195 -9.36 -13.81 7.85
C LYS A 195 -8.29 -14.24 6.83
N TRP A 196 -7.55 -13.25 6.33
CA TRP A 196 -6.38 -13.46 5.48
C TRP A 196 -5.35 -14.42 6.12
N ASN A 197 -5.27 -14.39 7.46
CA ASN A 197 -4.45 -15.27 8.29
C ASN A 197 -5.37 -16.23 9.06
N SER A 198 -5.15 -17.54 8.89
CA SER A 198 -5.79 -18.54 9.75
C SER A 198 -5.31 -18.33 11.18
N GLU A 199 -6.11 -18.77 12.16
CA GLU A 199 -5.75 -18.70 13.59
C GLU A 199 -4.45 -19.45 13.91
N GLU A 200 -3.96 -20.29 12.99
CA GLU A 200 -2.72 -21.05 13.08
C GLU A 200 -1.47 -20.28 12.62
N SER A 201 -1.61 -19.24 11.78
CA SER A 201 -0.46 -18.47 11.32
C SER A 201 -0.17 -17.32 12.28
N GLN A 202 0.88 -17.44 13.10
CA GLN A 202 1.50 -16.32 13.84
C GLN A 202 2.17 -15.29 12.90
N GLU A 203 1.74 -15.19 11.64
CA GLU A 203 2.41 -14.36 10.66
C GLU A 203 2.20 -12.87 10.96
N PRO A 204 3.25 -12.06 10.79
CA PRO A 204 3.20 -10.64 11.07
C PRO A 204 2.18 -9.94 10.17
N VAL A 205 1.44 -9.00 10.75
CA VAL A 205 0.56 -8.08 10.00
C VAL A 205 1.31 -7.53 8.78
N PRO A 206 0.81 -7.72 7.55
CA PRO A 206 1.49 -7.24 6.35
C PRO A 206 1.86 -5.76 6.47
N ASN A 207 3.12 -5.43 6.18
CA ASN A 207 3.60 -4.06 6.14
C ASN A 207 3.15 -3.37 4.85
N SER A 208 1.86 -3.07 4.76
CA SER A 208 1.23 -2.45 3.58
C SER A 208 0.67 -1.07 3.92
N PRO A 209 1.24 0.03 3.39
CA PRO A 209 0.70 1.38 3.59
C PRO A 209 -0.78 1.48 3.23
N PHE A 210 -1.22 0.74 2.21
CA PHE A 210 -2.62 0.63 1.82
C PHE A 210 -3.48 0.08 2.97
N LEU A 211 -3.09 -1.04 3.59
CA LEU A 211 -3.84 -1.63 4.70
C LEU A 211 -3.84 -0.72 5.93
N TYR A 212 -2.69 -0.12 6.28
CA TYR A 212 -2.60 0.77 7.44
C TYR A 212 -3.44 2.04 7.28
N LEU A 213 -3.38 2.69 6.12
CA LEU A 213 -4.15 3.90 5.88
C LEU A 213 -5.64 3.61 5.72
N SER A 214 -6.01 2.51 5.05
CA SER A 214 -7.41 2.05 4.98
C SER A 214 -7.97 1.77 6.37
N SER A 215 -7.23 1.07 7.22
CA SER A 215 -7.63 0.82 8.62
C SER A 215 -7.83 2.10 9.42
N ARG A 216 -6.94 3.09 9.25
CA ARG A 216 -7.06 4.39 9.93
C ARG A 216 -8.29 5.17 9.47
N ILE A 217 -8.59 5.16 8.17
CA ILE A 217 -9.81 5.77 7.63
C ILE A 217 -11.02 5.17 8.35
N ILE A 218 -11.12 3.84 8.42
CA ILE A 218 -12.27 3.16 9.03
C ILE A 218 -12.38 3.43 10.52
N LEU A 219 -11.28 3.27 11.27
CA LEU A 219 -11.25 3.56 12.71
C LEU A 219 -11.62 5.01 13.02
N ALA A 220 -11.22 5.95 12.16
CA ALA A 220 -11.56 7.37 12.31
C ALA A 220 -13.03 7.67 11.98
N LEU A 221 -13.63 6.98 11.00
CA LEU A 221 -15.05 7.14 10.68
C LEU A 221 -15.96 6.53 11.74
N GLU A 222 -15.51 5.46 12.40
CA GLU A 222 -16.27 4.78 13.46
C GLU A 222 -16.16 5.46 14.82
N ASN A 223 -14.96 5.88 15.20
CA ASN A 223 -14.73 6.50 16.49
C ASN A 223 -14.93 8.02 16.41
N GLN A 224 -16.20 8.44 16.44
CA GLN A 224 -16.58 9.84 16.38
C GLN A 224 -16.25 10.63 17.65
N GLU A 225 -16.00 9.96 18.77
CA GLU A 225 -15.58 10.60 20.03
C GLU A 225 -14.15 11.14 19.95
N LYS A 226 -13.29 10.45 19.18
CA LYS A 226 -11.88 10.83 18.98
C LYS A 226 -11.75 11.69 17.72
N PRO A 227 -11.12 12.88 17.78
CA PRO A 227 -10.92 13.70 16.58
C PRO A 227 -10.16 12.93 15.49
N ILE A 228 -10.64 13.02 14.23
CA ILE A 228 -10.04 12.35 13.05
C ILE A 228 -8.53 12.52 13.03
N ASP A 229 -8.03 13.73 13.28
CA ASP A 229 -6.60 14.07 13.23
C ASP A 229 -5.74 13.15 14.10
N THR A 230 -6.29 12.65 15.21
CA THR A 230 -5.57 11.76 16.12
C THR A 230 -5.25 10.40 15.48
N TRP A 231 -6.10 9.93 14.57
CA TRP A 231 -5.88 8.67 13.83
C TRP A 231 -4.82 8.78 12.76
N PHE A 232 -4.37 10.00 12.42
CA PHE A 232 -3.37 10.25 11.37
C PHE A 232 -2.11 10.94 11.91
N LYS A 233 -1.94 10.99 13.23
CA LYS A 233 -0.70 11.45 13.86
C LYS A 233 0.44 10.46 13.59
N THR A 234 1.57 11.00 13.13
CA THR A 234 2.84 10.27 12.95
C THR A 234 3.51 10.01 14.30
N GLY A 235 4.34 8.97 14.39
CA GLY A 235 5.05 8.61 15.63
C GLY A 235 4.19 8.10 16.81
N ASP A 236 2.85 8.12 16.74
CA ASP A 236 2.00 7.65 17.83
C ASP A 236 1.96 6.11 17.90
N SER A 237 2.75 5.56 18.83
CA SER A 237 2.86 4.12 19.07
C SER A 237 1.54 3.50 19.54
N TYR A 238 0.72 4.25 20.27
CA TYR A 238 -0.57 3.77 20.77
C TYR A 238 -1.56 3.60 19.61
N THR A 239 -1.76 4.63 18.78
CA THR A 239 -2.60 4.51 17.58
C THR A 239 -2.05 3.45 16.62
N ARG A 240 -0.72 3.33 16.47
CA ARG A 240 -0.10 2.27 15.67
C ARG A 240 -0.46 0.88 16.17
N SER A 241 -0.43 0.65 17.49
CA SER A 241 -0.82 -0.63 18.10
C SER A 241 -2.29 -0.96 17.84
N ILE A 242 -3.19 0.03 17.99
CA ILE A 242 -4.62 -0.15 17.69
C ILE A 242 -4.82 -0.55 16.22
N VAL A 243 -4.17 0.16 15.29
CA VAL A 243 -4.29 -0.13 13.84
C VAL A 243 -3.75 -1.52 13.52
N ARG A 244 -2.62 -1.93 14.10
CA ARG A 244 -2.07 -3.28 13.93
C ARG A 244 -3.02 -4.34 14.44
N ASN A 245 -3.58 -4.14 15.64
CA ASN A 245 -4.56 -5.07 16.21
C ASN A 245 -5.83 -5.14 15.36
N PHE A 246 -6.29 -3.99 14.84
CA PHE A 246 -7.43 -3.94 13.92
C PHE A 246 -7.16 -4.77 12.67
N ILE A 247 -6.01 -4.63 12.01
CA ILE A 247 -5.67 -5.45 10.84
C ILE A 247 -5.54 -6.94 11.21
N ALA A 248 -4.83 -7.26 12.30
CA ALA A 248 -4.58 -8.63 12.75
C ALA A 248 -5.86 -9.41 13.08
N THR A 249 -6.84 -8.73 13.68
CA THR A 249 -8.15 -9.30 14.03
C THR A 249 -9.13 -9.31 12.85
N GLY A 250 -8.66 -8.90 11.67
CA GLY A 250 -9.43 -8.93 10.45
C GLY A 250 -10.34 -7.72 10.25
N GLY A 251 -10.06 -6.57 10.87
CA GLY A 251 -10.94 -5.40 10.87
C GLY A 251 -11.36 -4.87 9.50
N LEU A 252 -10.55 -5.11 8.45
CA LEU A 252 -10.86 -4.76 7.06
C LEU A 252 -11.63 -5.86 6.29
N TYR A 253 -11.74 -7.06 6.84
CA TYR A 253 -12.17 -8.28 6.13
C TYR A 253 -13.29 -9.05 6.84
N SER A 254 -13.40 -8.89 8.15
CA SER A 254 -14.27 -9.70 8.99
C SER A 254 -15.66 -9.12 9.11
N ASN A 255 -16.62 -10.00 9.38
CA ASN A 255 -17.99 -9.60 9.66
C ASN A 255 -18.11 -9.04 11.10
N ARG A 256 -17.56 -7.85 11.34
CA ARG A 256 -17.59 -7.17 12.66
C ARG A 256 -18.68 -6.10 12.72
N PRO A 257 -19.15 -5.66 13.90
CA PRO A 257 -20.00 -4.47 14.02
C PRO A 257 -19.29 -3.20 13.50
N GLY A 258 -20.08 -2.21 13.09
CA GLY A 258 -19.60 -0.93 12.56
C GLY A 258 -19.63 -0.84 11.03
N ILE A 259 -18.76 -0.01 10.47
CA ILE A 259 -18.55 0.16 9.03
C ILE A 259 -17.91 -1.13 8.49
N LYS A 260 -18.69 -1.85 7.69
CA LYS A 260 -18.23 -3.05 6.99
C LYS A 260 -17.43 -2.65 5.76
N THR A 261 -16.36 -3.39 5.51
CA THR A 261 -15.46 -3.12 4.40
C THR A 261 -15.19 -4.35 3.57
N ALA A 262 -14.78 -4.09 2.34
CA ALA A 262 -14.24 -5.10 1.44
C ALA A 262 -12.99 -4.58 0.75
N LEU A 263 -12.04 -5.47 0.47
CA LEU A 263 -10.86 -5.18 -0.33
C LEU A 263 -10.99 -5.84 -1.69
N PHE A 264 -10.59 -5.11 -2.72
CA PHE A 264 -10.65 -5.52 -4.11
C PHE A 264 -9.30 -5.26 -4.76
N ASP A 265 -8.93 -6.15 -5.68
CA ASP A 265 -7.73 -5.99 -6.48
C ASP A 265 -8.07 -5.83 -7.96
N TRP A 266 -7.47 -4.82 -8.59
CA TRP A 266 -7.58 -4.67 -10.05
C TRP A 266 -6.80 -5.78 -10.77
N ARG A 267 -5.55 -5.97 -10.35
CA ARG A 267 -4.64 -6.95 -10.94
C ARG A 267 -4.77 -8.28 -10.20
N PRO A 268 -5.17 -9.36 -10.89
CA PRO A 268 -5.55 -10.62 -10.25
C PRO A 268 -4.37 -11.46 -9.76
N LEU A 269 -3.16 -11.22 -10.28
CA LEU A 269 -2.02 -12.08 -9.99
C LEU A 269 -1.33 -11.66 -8.67
N PRO A 270 -1.21 -12.57 -7.68
CA PRO A 270 -0.64 -12.28 -6.37
C PRO A 270 0.84 -11.84 -6.42
N ARG A 271 1.15 -10.65 -5.89
CA ARG A 271 2.53 -10.16 -5.76
C ARG A 271 2.78 -9.61 -4.38
N SER A 272 4.03 -9.71 -3.93
CA SER A 272 4.47 -9.20 -2.62
C SER A 272 4.20 -7.71 -2.49
N ASN A 273 4.44 -6.96 -3.56
CA ASN A 273 4.09 -5.55 -3.71
C ASN A 273 4.21 -5.12 -5.20
N GLN A 274 3.85 -3.87 -5.48
CA GLN A 274 3.87 -3.29 -6.83
C GLN A 274 5.24 -3.25 -7.49
N ARG A 275 6.31 -3.11 -6.69
CA ARG A 275 7.70 -2.96 -7.15
C ARG A 275 8.38 -4.30 -7.39
N SER A 276 8.02 -5.34 -6.63
CA SER A 276 8.63 -6.68 -6.75
C SER A 276 8.38 -7.26 -8.14
N PRO A 277 9.32 -8.02 -8.74
CA PRO A 277 9.13 -8.67 -10.04
C PRO A 277 7.84 -9.50 -10.11
N ILE A 278 7.34 -9.72 -11.33
CA ILE A 278 6.27 -10.71 -11.54
C ILE A 278 6.94 -12.08 -11.52
N PRO A 279 6.60 -12.97 -10.56
CA PRO A 279 7.34 -14.21 -10.35
C PRO A 279 6.88 -15.34 -11.29
N TYR A 280 6.18 -15.03 -12.39
CA TYR A 280 5.57 -16.04 -13.26
C TYR A 280 6.29 -16.14 -14.60
N SER A 281 6.86 -17.30 -14.90
CA SER A 281 7.61 -17.53 -16.14
C SER A 281 6.76 -17.49 -17.40
N ASN A 282 5.49 -17.90 -17.29
CA ASN A 282 4.57 -17.90 -18.41
C ASN A 282 3.77 -16.59 -18.55
N VAL A 283 4.17 -15.53 -17.83
CA VAL A 283 3.55 -14.19 -17.95
C VAL A 283 4.57 -13.17 -18.45
N ASP A 284 4.36 -12.64 -19.66
CA ASP A 284 5.09 -11.48 -20.16
C ASP A 284 4.72 -10.24 -19.33
N LYS A 285 5.63 -9.85 -18.44
CA LYS A 285 5.45 -8.74 -17.50
C LYS A 285 5.01 -7.45 -18.19
N LYS A 286 5.67 -7.08 -19.29
CA LYS A 286 5.42 -5.80 -19.96
C LYS A 286 4.03 -5.81 -20.57
N LYS A 287 3.70 -6.85 -21.34
CA LYS A 287 2.37 -6.97 -21.97
C LYS A 287 1.25 -7.04 -20.93
N TYR A 288 1.46 -7.76 -19.83
CA TYR A 288 0.49 -7.84 -18.73
C TYR A 288 0.23 -6.47 -18.10
N LEU A 289 1.30 -5.76 -17.72
CA LEU A 289 1.18 -4.43 -17.12
C LEU A 289 0.57 -3.42 -18.11
N ASP A 290 0.97 -3.46 -19.37
CA ASP A 290 0.43 -2.58 -20.41
C ASP A 290 -1.06 -2.83 -20.66
N ALA A 291 -1.51 -4.09 -20.65
CA ALA A 291 -2.94 -4.43 -20.77
C ALA A 291 -3.77 -3.85 -19.62
N PHE A 292 -3.32 -4.07 -18.37
CA PHE A 292 -4.02 -3.57 -17.17
C PHE A 292 -3.87 -2.06 -16.97
N ALA A 293 -2.96 -1.41 -17.69
CA ALA A 293 -2.82 0.04 -17.81
C ALA A 293 -3.59 0.63 -19.01
N PHE A 294 -4.34 -0.19 -19.76
CA PHE A 294 -5.06 0.19 -20.97
C PHE A 294 -4.17 0.87 -22.04
N LYS A 295 -2.89 0.52 -22.08
CA LYS A 295 -2.01 0.98 -23.16
C LYS A 295 -2.36 0.22 -24.43
N ASN A 296 -2.56 0.96 -25.51
CA ASN A 296 -2.98 0.41 -26.79
C ASN A 296 -1.83 -0.39 -27.43
N THR A 297 -1.80 -1.68 -27.15
CA THR A 297 -0.87 -2.63 -27.76
C THR A 297 -1.69 -3.59 -28.62
N PRO A 298 -1.63 -3.48 -29.96
CA PRO A 298 -2.31 -4.41 -30.85
C PRO A 298 -1.95 -5.85 -30.50
N ASN A 299 -2.96 -6.74 -30.46
CA ASN A 299 -2.80 -8.17 -30.18
C ASN A 299 -2.16 -8.49 -28.81
N ASN A 300 -2.44 -7.69 -27.77
CA ASN A 300 -2.00 -8.00 -26.42
C ASN A 300 -2.74 -9.27 -25.90
N PRO A 301 -2.02 -10.36 -25.55
CA PRO A 301 -2.65 -11.63 -25.13
C PRO A 301 -3.44 -11.50 -23.82
N TYR A 302 -3.21 -10.45 -23.03
CA TYR A 302 -3.91 -10.21 -21.77
C TYR A 302 -5.18 -9.35 -21.92
N SER A 303 -5.57 -8.97 -23.13
CA SER A 303 -6.79 -8.21 -23.37
C SER A 303 -8.05 -8.95 -22.87
N GLU A 304 -8.13 -10.27 -23.07
CA GLU A 304 -9.25 -11.07 -22.57
C GLU A 304 -9.29 -11.13 -21.04
N TRP A 305 -8.12 -11.13 -20.38
CA TRP A 305 -8.03 -11.09 -18.92
C TRP A 305 -8.58 -9.78 -18.37
N VAL A 306 -8.24 -8.66 -19.01
CA VAL A 306 -8.77 -7.33 -18.67
C VAL A 306 -10.29 -7.30 -18.82
N GLN A 307 -10.84 -7.85 -19.90
CA GLN A 307 -12.29 -7.93 -20.11
C GLN A 307 -12.99 -8.80 -19.06
N LYS A 308 -12.40 -9.96 -18.71
CA LYS A 308 -12.92 -10.81 -17.63
C LYS A 308 -12.94 -10.04 -16.30
N ARG A 309 -11.88 -9.32 -15.94
CA ARG A 309 -11.84 -8.50 -14.72
C ARG A 309 -12.86 -7.37 -14.71
N ILE A 310 -13.03 -6.67 -15.83
CA ILE A 310 -14.08 -5.65 -15.99
C ILE A 310 -15.46 -6.25 -15.72
N LYS A 311 -15.76 -7.42 -16.30
CA LYS A 311 -17.03 -8.13 -16.10
C LYS A 311 -17.26 -8.49 -14.63
N VAL A 312 -16.26 -9.10 -13.98
CA VAL A 312 -16.33 -9.52 -12.56
C VAL A 312 -16.61 -8.32 -11.65
N ILE A 313 -15.85 -7.23 -11.82
CA ILE A 313 -16.03 -6.02 -11.01
C ILE A 313 -17.40 -5.38 -11.27
N LYS A 314 -17.81 -5.25 -12.54
CA LYS A 314 -19.12 -4.71 -12.92
C LYS A 314 -20.26 -5.47 -12.27
N ASN A 315 -20.24 -6.79 -12.38
CA ASN A 315 -21.27 -7.65 -11.83
C ASN A 315 -21.32 -7.56 -10.30
N THR A 316 -20.16 -7.42 -9.64
CA THR A 316 -20.08 -7.28 -8.19
C THR A 316 -20.84 -6.03 -7.71
N PHE A 317 -20.59 -4.87 -8.31
CA PHE A 317 -21.24 -3.60 -7.93
C PHE A 317 -22.69 -3.47 -8.45
N ASN A 318 -23.10 -4.31 -9.40
CA ASN A 318 -24.52 -4.44 -9.79
C ASN A 318 -25.29 -5.34 -8.81
N LYS A 319 -24.62 -6.34 -8.23
CA LYS A 319 -25.20 -7.30 -7.28
C LYS A 319 -25.34 -6.70 -5.88
N PHE A 320 -24.27 -6.12 -5.36
CA PHE A 320 -24.16 -5.68 -3.97
C PHE A 320 -24.33 -4.16 -3.84
N ASP A 321 -24.92 -3.74 -2.73
CA ASP A 321 -25.17 -2.34 -2.41
C ASP A 321 -24.01 -1.76 -1.60
N ILE A 322 -22.92 -1.42 -2.30
CA ILE A 322 -21.73 -0.83 -1.69
C ILE A 322 -21.78 0.69 -1.89
N ASP A 323 -21.81 1.45 -0.80
CA ASP A 323 -22.02 2.91 -0.87
C ASP A 323 -20.83 3.66 -1.47
N ILE A 324 -19.61 3.29 -1.06
CA ILE A 324 -18.39 4.03 -1.41
C ILE A 324 -17.33 3.05 -1.94
N LEU A 325 -16.76 3.37 -3.10
CA LEU A 325 -15.59 2.72 -3.65
C LEU A 325 -14.38 3.66 -3.57
N LEU A 326 -13.47 3.39 -2.64
CA LEU A 326 -12.20 4.11 -2.49
C LEU A 326 -11.12 3.43 -3.32
N SER A 327 -10.82 3.97 -4.49
CA SER A 327 -9.81 3.45 -5.41
C SER A 327 -8.50 4.24 -5.32
N PHE A 328 -7.42 3.54 -5.00
CA PHE A 328 -6.09 4.13 -4.87
C PHE A 328 -5.16 3.63 -5.96
N GLY A 329 -4.40 4.53 -6.58
CA GLY A 329 -3.37 4.16 -7.56
C GLY A 329 -3.15 5.20 -8.64
N GLU A 330 -2.87 4.74 -9.86
CA GLU A 330 -2.82 5.57 -11.06
C GLU A 330 -4.22 6.05 -11.44
N VAL A 331 -4.51 7.31 -11.12
CA VAL A 331 -5.85 7.90 -11.26
C VAL A 331 -6.39 7.78 -12.69
N ASP A 332 -5.58 8.05 -13.72
CA ASP A 332 -6.06 8.05 -15.09
C ASP A 332 -6.33 6.62 -15.61
N THR A 333 -5.48 5.66 -15.25
CA THR A 333 -5.73 4.22 -15.47
C THR A 333 -7.05 3.80 -14.81
N LYS A 334 -7.32 4.25 -13.59
CA LYS A 334 -8.59 3.95 -12.90
C LYS A 334 -9.79 4.66 -13.53
N LYS A 335 -9.66 5.90 -14.00
CA LYS A 335 -10.72 6.58 -14.77
C LYS A 335 -11.06 5.78 -16.03
N GLN A 336 -10.05 5.31 -16.76
CA GLN A 336 -10.25 4.46 -17.94
C GLN A 336 -10.92 3.13 -17.57
N LEU A 337 -10.46 2.45 -16.52
CA LEU A 337 -11.12 1.25 -15.99
C LEU A 337 -12.60 1.49 -15.73
N PHE A 338 -12.94 2.51 -14.94
CA PHE A 338 -14.32 2.74 -14.53
C PHE A 338 -15.19 3.20 -15.70
N LYS A 339 -14.65 3.89 -16.70
CA LYS A 339 -15.36 4.16 -17.97
C LYS A 339 -15.63 2.89 -18.79
N ASN A 340 -14.73 1.91 -18.75
CA ASN A 340 -14.99 0.61 -19.38
C ASN A 340 -16.03 -0.23 -18.61
N ILE A 341 -16.15 -0.06 -17.29
CA ILE A 341 -17.19 -0.71 -16.48
C ILE A 341 -18.55 -0.01 -16.68
N TRP A 342 -18.55 1.32 -16.60
CA TRP A 342 -19.72 2.20 -16.69
C TRP A 342 -19.44 3.34 -17.68
N GLU A 343 -19.94 3.19 -18.91
CA GLU A 343 -19.65 4.07 -20.06
C GLU A 343 -19.85 5.57 -19.78
N ASN A 344 -20.90 5.91 -19.03
CA ASN A 344 -21.29 7.30 -18.73
C ASN A 344 -20.74 7.83 -17.41
N VAL A 345 -19.77 7.15 -16.76
CA VAL A 345 -19.22 7.67 -15.51
C VAL A 345 -18.37 8.91 -15.78
N GLU A 346 -18.77 10.02 -15.16
CA GLU A 346 -18.01 11.26 -15.14
C GLU A 346 -17.42 11.49 -13.76
N PHE A 347 -16.25 12.13 -13.72
CA PHE A 347 -15.57 12.48 -12.49
C PHE A 347 -15.44 14.00 -12.34
N GLU A 348 -15.79 14.52 -11.16
CA GLU A 348 -15.40 15.86 -10.72
C GLU A 348 -14.06 15.81 -9.99
N HIS A 349 -13.31 16.92 -10.03
CA HIS A 349 -12.02 17.07 -9.35
C HIS A 349 -12.21 17.88 -8.08
N ILE A 350 -11.60 17.42 -6.98
CA ILE A 350 -11.68 18.07 -5.68
C ILE A 350 -10.28 18.15 -5.07
N VAL A 351 -9.94 19.33 -4.57
CA VAL A 351 -8.74 19.55 -3.77
C VAL A 351 -9.11 19.46 -2.29
N LEU A 352 -8.46 18.55 -1.58
CA LEU A 352 -8.64 18.33 -0.16
C LEU A 352 -7.79 19.32 0.65
N GLU A 353 -8.48 20.12 1.46
CA GLU A 353 -7.85 21.07 2.38
C GLU A 353 -7.65 20.46 3.77
N PRO A 354 -6.54 20.78 4.48
CA PRO A 354 -5.44 21.66 4.08
C PRO A 354 -4.26 20.97 3.37
N SER A 355 -4.36 19.67 3.04
CA SER A 355 -3.23 18.92 2.49
C SER A 355 -2.90 19.23 1.02
N ASN A 356 -3.77 19.96 0.31
CA ASN A 356 -3.70 20.20 -1.14
C ASN A 356 -3.61 18.89 -1.93
N LYS A 357 -4.26 17.82 -1.43
CA LYS A 357 -4.29 16.52 -2.11
C LYS A 357 -5.50 16.43 -3.00
N GLU A 358 -5.31 15.93 -4.19
CA GLU A 358 -6.37 15.85 -5.19
C GLU A 358 -7.06 14.49 -5.15
N ILE A 359 -8.39 14.52 -5.26
CA ILE A 359 -9.22 13.35 -5.49
C ILE A 359 -10.17 13.60 -6.66
N HIS A 360 -10.69 12.51 -7.22
CA HIS A 360 -11.74 12.56 -8.23
C HIS A 360 -12.95 11.78 -7.76
N ILE A 361 -14.14 12.36 -7.87
CA ILE A 361 -15.38 11.73 -7.39
C ILE A 361 -16.34 11.54 -8.55
N SER A 362 -17.01 10.39 -8.62
CA SER A 362 -18.04 10.17 -9.62
C SER A 362 -19.20 11.15 -9.43
N LYS A 363 -19.56 11.92 -10.48
CA LYS A 363 -20.66 12.90 -10.44
C LYS A 363 -22.03 12.25 -10.22
N SER A 364 -22.16 10.99 -10.61
CA SER A 364 -23.35 10.16 -10.42
C SER A 364 -22.97 8.88 -9.69
N LYS A 365 -23.93 8.29 -8.99
CA LYS A 365 -23.79 6.93 -8.47
C LYS A 365 -23.78 5.93 -9.62
N VAL A 366 -23.01 4.86 -9.47
CA VAL A 366 -22.87 3.77 -10.44
C VAL A 366 -23.24 2.43 -9.82
N GLY A 367 -23.33 1.37 -10.63
CA GLY A 367 -23.78 0.07 -10.18
C GLY A 367 -25.17 0.17 -9.55
N LYS A 368 -25.35 -0.40 -8.36
CA LYS A 368 -26.59 -0.26 -7.60
C LYS A 368 -26.73 1.11 -6.92
N ASN A 369 -25.66 1.63 -6.30
CA ASN A 369 -25.72 2.86 -5.49
C ASN A 369 -24.32 3.44 -5.12
N THR A 370 -23.28 3.09 -5.86
CA THR A 370 -21.90 3.33 -5.45
C THR A 370 -21.39 4.69 -5.87
N THR A 371 -20.78 5.42 -4.93
CA THR A 371 -19.97 6.62 -5.21
C THR A 371 -18.50 6.21 -5.33
N ILE A 372 -17.87 6.49 -6.48
CA ILE A 372 -16.45 6.20 -6.69
C ILE A 372 -15.63 7.41 -6.26
N ILE A 373 -14.59 7.19 -5.46
CA ILE A 373 -13.56 8.17 -5.16
C ILE A 373 -12.22 7.61 -5.62
N LEU A 374 -11.54 8.34 -6.51
CA LEU A 374 -10.21 8.03 -6.98
C LEU A 374 -9.21 8.94 -6.29
N ALA A 375 -8.13 8.35 -5.79
CA ALA A 375 -7.00 9.07 -5.24
C ALA A 375 -5.69 8.45 -5.74
N LYS A 376 -4.61 9.25 -5.70
CA LYS A 376 -3.26 8.71 -5.90
C LYS A 376 -2.95 7.67 -4.82
N PHE A 377 -1.93 6.85 -5.07
CA PHE A 377 -1.50 5.80 -4.14
C PHE A 377 -1.42 6.30 -2.70
N LEU A 378 -1.81 5.42 -1.77
CA LEU A 378 -1.59 5.56 -0.33
C LEU A 378 -0.11 5.35 0.03
N SER A 379 0.81 5.87 -0.78
CA SER A 379 2.21 6.03 -0.43
C SER A 379 2.44 7.41 0.19
N TYR A 380 3.50 7.54 0.97
CA TYR A 380 3.86 8.78 1.64
C TYR A 380 4.20 9.92 0.66
N GLU A 381 4.74 9.59 -0.52
CA GLU A 381 5.07 10.53 -1.59
C GLU A 381 3.81 11.13 -2.25
N HIS A 382 2.70 10.40 -2.23
CA HIS A 382 1.50 10.75 -2.95
C HIS A 382 0.40 11.21 -2.00
N PHE A 383 -0.40 10.30 -1.44
CA PHE A 383 -1.53 10.69 -0.60
C PHE A 383 -1.14 10.81 0.88
N GLY A 384 -0.40 9.83 1.41
CA GLY A 384 0.11 9.80 2.78
C GLY A 384 -0.95 9.98 3.88
N TYR A 385 -0.48 10.24 5.11
CA TYR A 385 -1.35 10.49 6.27
C TYR A 385 -2.21 11.74 6.13
N ALA A 386 -1.65 12.83 5.60
CA ALA A 386 -2.37 14.10 5.47
C ALA A 386 -3.53 14.00 4.47
N GLY A 387 -3.30 13.40 3.30
CA GLY A 387 -4.37 13.17 2.32
C GLY A 387 -5.43 12.21 2.86
N ALA A 388 -5.01 11.10 3.49
CA ALA A 388 -5.95 10.14 4.06
C ALA A 388 -6.82 10.75 5.17
N ARG A 389 -6.25 11.61 6.01
CA ARG A 389 -6.98 12.39 7.03
C ARG A 389 -8.03 13.30 6.39
N ASP A 390 -7.65 14.08 5.39
CA ASP A 390 -8.56 15.05 4.78
C ASP A 390 -9.63 14.35 3.92
N LEU A 391 -9.29 13.23 3.29
CA LEU A 391 -10.26 12.33 2.65
C LEU A 391 -11.26 11.77 3.66
N THR A 392 -10.80 11.36 4.84
CA THR A 392 -11.67 10.86 5.91
C THR A 392 -12.66 11.94 6.34
N LYS A 393 -12.18 13.17 6.55
CA LYS A 393 -13.04 14.34 6.86
C LYS A 393 -14.06 14.58 5.75
N TYR A 394 -13.63 14.53 4.50
CA TYR A 394 -14.50 14.68 3.34
C TYR A 394 -15.62 13.63 3.34
N ILE A 395 -15.27 12.35 3.50
CA ILE A 395 -16.23 11.24 3.54
C ILE A 395 -17.24 11.43 4.68
N GLN A 396 -16.76 11.75 5.89
CA GLN A 396 -17.62 11.98 7.06
C GLN A 396 -18.62 13.11 6.79
N ASN A 397 -18.15 14.24 6.27
CA ASN A 397 -18.94 15.47 6.12
C ASN A 397 -19.91 15.45 4.93
N HIS A 398 -19.60 14.71 3.87
CA HIS A 398 -20.34 14.80 2.61
C HIS A 398 -21.10 13.52 2.23
N LEU A 399 -20.64 12.35 2.66
CA LEU A 399 -21.18 11.07 2.21
C LEU A 399 -21.90 10.30 3.31
N ILE A 400 -21.43 10.40 4.56
CA ILE A 400 -22.04 9.70 5.69
C ILE A 400 -23.08 10.57 6.40
N SER A 401 -22.73 11.82 6.75
CA SER A 401 -23.62 12.73 7.51
C SER A 401 -24.97 13.00 6.80
N LYS A 402 -24.99 13.09 5.45
CA LYS A 402 -26.20 13.34 4.66
C LYS A 402 -27.24 12.22 4.75
N LYS A 403 -26.84 10.98 5.07
CA LYS A 403 -27.78 9.87 5.25
C LYS A 403 -28.63 10.02 6.52
N ASN A 404 -28.10 10.66 7.56
CA ASN A 404 -28.77 10.78 8.85
C ASN A 404 -29.72 11.98 8.95
N THR A 405 -29.69 12.90 7.98
CA THR A 405 -30.57 14.09 7.93
C THR A 405 -31.77 13.94 6.99
N SER A 406 -31.94 12.78 6.35
CA SER A 406 -33.04 12.51 5.41
C SER A 406 -34.19 11.70 6.02
N VAL A 407 -34.37 11.77 7.34
CA VAL A 407 -35.49 11.11 8.08
C VAL A 407 -36.63 12.08 8.29
#